data_AF-A0A8T3BE82-F1
#
_entry.id   AF-A0A8T3BE82-F1
#
_cell.length_a   1.000
_cell.length_b   1.000
_cell.length_c   1.000
_cell.angle_alpha   90.00
_cell.angle_beta   90.00
_cell.angle_gamma   90.00
#
_symmetry.space_group_name_H-M   'P 1'
#
loop_
_entity.id
_entity.type
_entity.pdbx_description
1 polymer ?
#
loop_
_entity_poly.entity_id
_entity_poly.type
_entity_poly.pdbx_seq_one_letter_code
_entity_poly.pdbx_strand_id
1 'polypeptide(L)'
;MADYVEKPDAQLFQLLTSLLQEVESLSNQEEVELREKIEALGIEVTKVPPKPPNNLNELEIAAELDRLSAKLDDVDQMISSTMATNPEVRSLLSSTADVWLPVITATADERRSFAVSKNSDDQQEPHDLLKHEASED
;
A
#
# COMPACT_ATOMS: atom_id res chain seq x y z
N MET A 1 13.24 1.99 -22.10
CA MET A 1 11.86 1.50 -21.94
C MET A 1 11.53 1.71 -20.48
N ALA A 2 10.74 2.74 -20.16
CA ALA A 2 10.30 2.96 -18.79
C ALA A 2 9.10 2.04 -18.57
N ASP A 3 9.18 1.14 -17.59
CA ASP A 3 8.05 0.34 -17.14
C ASP A 3 6.93 1.30 -16.71
N TYR A 4 5.87 1.36 -17.51
CA TYR A 4 4.60 1.95 -17.11
C TYR A 4 3.96 0.98 -16.12
N VAL A 5 4.42 1.03 -14.88
CA VAL A 5 3.67 0.45 -13.76
C VAL A 5 2.41 1.29 -13.65
N GLU A 6 1.29 0.72 -14.10
CA GLU A 6 -0.03 1.29 -13.80
C GLU A 6 -0.08 1.51 -12.29
N LYS A 7 -0.23 2.76 -11.87
CA LYS A 7 -0.35 3.08 -10.44
C LYS A 7 -1.54 2.27 -9.94
N PRO A 8 -1.36 1.35 -8.97
CA PRO A 8 -2.44 0.46 -8.49
C PRO A 8 -3.68 1.25 -8.01
N ASP A 9 -3.48 2.51 -7.69
CA ASP A 9 -4.41 3.51 -7.23
C ASP A 9 -5.13 4.28 -8.36
N ALA A 10 -4.67 4.23 -9.61
CA ALA A 10 -5.24 4.98 -10.73
C ALA A 10 -6.73 4.66 -10.97
N GLN A 11 -7.10 3.37 -10.88
CA GLN A 11 -8.48 2.93 -11.09
C GLN A 11 -9.43 3.43 -9.99
N LEU A 12 -8.96 3.48 -8.73
CA LEU A 12 -9.71 4.02 -7.61
C LEU A 12 -9.96 5.52 -7.80
N PHE A 13 -8.92 6.29 -8.14
CA PHE A 13 -9.07 7.73 -8.34
C PHE A 13 -9.90 8.09 -9.56
N GLN A 14 -9.88 7.27 -10.63
CA GLN A 14 -10.82 7.40 -11.74
C GLN A 14 -12.26 7.22 -11.27
N LEU A 15 -12.55 6.15 -10.52
CA LEU A 15 -13.88 5.90 -9.97
C LEU A 15 -14.36 7.05 -9.07
N LEU A 16 -13.54 7.51 -8.13
CA LEU A 16 -13.88 8.62 -7.22
C LEU A 16 -14.17 9.91 -8.00
N THR A 17 -13.40 10.18 -9.06
CA THR A 17 -13.62 11.34 -9.93
C THR A 17 -14.94 11.22 -10.68
N SER A 18 -15.27 10.04 -11.21
CA SER A 18 -16.55 9.79 -11.90
C SER A 18 -17.76 9.92 -10.96
N LEU A 19 -17.66 9.38 -9.74
CA LEU A 19 -18.72 9.51 -8.73
C LEU A 19 -18.92 10.97 -8.31
N LEU A 20 -17.84 11.73 -8.13
CA LEU A 20 -17.92 13.15 -7.83
C LEU A 20 -18.65 13.91 -8.94
N GLN A 21 -18.32 13.66 -10.21
CA GLN A 21 -18.99 14.28 -11.36
C GLN A 21 -20.49 13.94 -11.41
N GLU A 22 -20.86 12.70 -11.08
CA GLU A 22 -22.26 12.30 -11.00
C GLU A 22 -23.01 13.07 -9.91
N VAL A 23 -22.42 13.18 -8.71
CA VAL A 23 -23.01 13.95 -7.60
C VAL A 23 -23.19 15.42 -7.97
N GLU A 24 -22.18 16.06 -8.55
CA GLU A 24 -22.25 17.46 -8.99
C GLU A 24 -23.32 17.66 -10.08
N SER A 25 -23.51 16.67 -10.96
CA SER A 25 -24.56 16.72 -11.99
C SER A 25 -25.97 16.59 -11.41
N LEU A 26 -26.14 15.76 -10.37
CA LEU A 26 -27.43 15.52 -9.72
C LEU A 26 -27.81 16.66 -8.77
N SER A 27 -26.84 17.23 -8.06
CA SER A 27 -27.03 18.36 -7.15
C SER A 27 -27.08 19.70 -7.88
N ASN A 28 -26.52 19.76 -9.10
CA ASN A 28 -26.27 20.99 -9.86
C ASN A 28 -25.46 22.02 -9.05
N GLN A 29 -24.60 21.54 -8.16
CA GLN A 29 -23.73 22.30 -7.28
C GLN A 29 -22.34 21.65 -7.23
N GLU A 30 -21.29 22.46 -7.23
CA GLU A 30 -19.92 21.97 -7.07
C GLU A 30 -19.68 21.46 -5.65
N GLU A 31 -19.06 20.29 -5.54
CA GLU A 31 -18.73 19.62 -4.27
C GLU A 31 -17.26 19.86 -3.90
N VAL A 32 -16.95 21.08 -3.47
CA VAL A 32 -15.59 21.54 -3.17
C VAL A 32 -14.93 20.68 -2.06
N GLU A 33 -15.69 20.33 -1.01
CA GLU A 33 -15.15 19.51 0.09
C GLU A 33 -14.77 18.10 -0.38
N LEU A 34 -15.55 17.49 -1.28
CA LEU A 34 -15.24 16.17 -1.81
C LEU A 34 -14.02 16.21 -2.74
N ARG A 35 -13.86 17.28 -3.52
CA ARG A 35 -12.64 17.52 -4.33
C ARG A 35 -11.40 17.58 -3.45
N GLU A 36 -11.44 18.36 -2.38
CA GLU A 36 -10.33 18.48 -1.43
C GLU A 36 -10.01 17.14 -0.76
N LYS A 37 -11.02 16.36 -0.36
CA LYS A 37 -10.82 15.03 0.22
C LYS A 37 -10.19 14.05 -0.76
N ILE A 38 -10.62 14.06 -2.02
CA ILE A 38 -10.06 13.20 -3.07
C ILE A 38 -8.60 13.60 -3.35
N GLU A 39 -8.29 14.89 -3.42
CA GLU A 39 -6.92 15.39 -3.60
C GLU A 39 -6.02 14.99 -2.43
N ALA A 40 -6.47 15.20 -1.19
CA ALA A 40 -5.73 14.82 0.00
C ALA A 40 -5.44 13.31 0.04
N LEU A 41 -6.43 12.48 -0.34
CA LEU A 41 -6.25 11.04 -0.46
C LEU A 41 -5.22 10.69 -1.54
N GLY A 42 -5.24 11.39 -2.68
CA GLY A 42 -4.26 11.23 -3.76
C GLY A 42 -2.83 11.49 -3.32
N ILE A 43 -2.63 12.55 -2.53
CA ILE A 43 -1.33 12.87 -1.96
C ILE A 43 -0.89 11.77 -0.98
N GLU A 44 -1.79 11.35 -0.08
CA GLU A 44 -1.49 10.34 0.95
C GLU A 44 -1.06 8.99 0.34
N VAL A 45 -1.78 8.51 -0.68
CA VAL A 45 -1.49 7.22 -1.32
C VAL A 45 -0.12 7.19 -2.01
N THR A 46 0.38 8.34 -2.45
CA THR A 46 1.71 8.44 -3.08
C THR A 46 2.87 8.54 -2.10
N LYS A 47 2.60 8.68 -0.79
CA LYS A 47 3.66 8.78 0.21
C LYS A 47 4.34 7.42 0.36
N VAL A 48 5.56 7.32 -0.17
CA VAL A 48 6.46 6.19 0.06
C VAL A 48 7.63 6.69 0.91
N PRO A 49 8.02 5.96 1.97
CA PRO A 49 9.24 6.28 2.71
C PRO A 49 10.43 6.36 1.74
N PRO A 50 11.27 7.40 1.83
CA PRO A 50 12.45 7.50 0.98
C PRO A 50 13.35 6.29 1.20
N LYS A 51 13.95 5.79 0.12
CA LYS A 51 14.89 4.67 0.21
C LYS A 51 16.05 5.05 1.14
N PRO A 52 16.39 4.23 2.14
CA PRO A 52 17.53 4.50 2.99
C PRO A 52 18.83 4.55 2.16
N PRO A 53 19.82 5.36 2.57
CA PRO A 53 21.12 5.44 1.89
C PRO A 53 21.79 4.07 1.85
N ASN A 54 22.29 3.68 0.68
CA ASN A 54 22.68 2.31 0.41
C ASN A 54 24.01 1.85 1.05
N ASN A 55 24.78 2.72 1.71
CA ASN A 55 26.08 2.36 2.28
C ASN A 55 26.38 3.22 3.53
N LEU A 56 25.96 2.76 4.71
CA LEU A 56 26.28 3.40 5.99
C LEU A 56 27.45 2.68 6.65
N ASN A 57 28.40 3.43 7.20
CA ASN A 57 29.44 2.88 8.08
C ASN A 57 28.86 2.55 9.48
N GLU A 58 29.57 1.77 10.30
CA GLU A 58 29.06 1.33 11.62
C GLU A 58 28.65 2.50 12.54
N LEU A 59 29.38 3.61 12.51
CA LEU A 59 29.07 4.80 13.31
C LEU A 59 27.79 5.49 12.83
N GLU A 60 27.61 5.59 11.51
CA GLU A 60 26.40 6.12 10.88
C GLU A 60 25.20 5.20 11.11
N ILE A 61 25.40 3.87 11.13
CA ILE A 61 24.36 2.91 11.49
C ILE A 61 23.89 3.16 12.92
N ALA A 62 24.80 3.32 13.88
CA ALA A 62 24.44 3.62 15.26
C ALA A 62 23.65 4.94 15.37
N ALA A 63 24.12 5.99 14.71
CA ALA A 63 23.43 7.28 14.70
C ALA A 63 22.03 7.20 14.05
N GLU A 64 21.88 6.40 12.99
CA GLU A 64 20.58 6.20 12.35
C GLU A 64 19.66 5.34 13.22
N LEU A 65 20.18 4.35 13.95
CA LEU A 65 19.41 3.58 14.93
C LEU A 65 18.93 4.47 16.08
N ASP A 66 19.77 5.35 16.61
CA ASP A 66 19.39 6.32 17.65
C ASP A 66 18.28 7.25 17.13
N ARG A 67 18.42 7.74 15.90
CA ARG A 67 17.42 8.60 15.26
C ARG A 67 16.10 7.87 15.03
N LEU A 68 16.14 6.61 14.60
CA LEU A 68 14.95 5.79 14.40
C LEU A 68 14.28 5.46 15.74
N SER A 69 15.06 5.21 16.80
CA SER A 69 14.54 5.01 18.15
C SER A 69 13.77 6.24 18.64
N ALA A 70 14.35 7.43 18.52
CA ALA A 70 13.68 8.67 18.91
C ALA A 70 12.37 8.91 18.13
N LYS A 71 12.36 8.57 16.83
CA LYS A 71 11.13 8.63 16.03
C LYS A 71 10.06 7.63 16.46
N LEU A 72 10.45 6.44 16.92
CA LEU A 72 9.51 5.46 17.46
C LEU A 72 8.89 5.98 18.76
N ASP A 73 9.68 6.63 19.62
CA ASP A 73 9.18 7.26 20.84
C ASP A 73 8.16 8.37 20.53
N ASP A 74 8.44 9.23 19.54
CA ASP A 74 7.50 10.28 19.11
C ASP A 74 6.18 9.70 18.58
N VAL A 75 6.27 8.62 17.78
CA VAL A 75 5.09 7.93 17.24
C VAL A 75 4.29 7.26 18.36
N ASP A 76 4.95 6.62 19.33
CA ASP A 76 4.29 6.00 20.48
C ASP A 76 3.54 7.04 21.32
N GLN A 77 4.16 8.21 21.56
CA GLN A 77 3.51 9.32 22.25
C GLN A 77 2.28 9.84 21.49
N MET A 78 2.40 10.01 20.17
CA MET A 78 1.30 10.45 19.32
C MET A 78 0.14 9.45 19.31
N ILE A 79 0.44 8.16 19.21
CA ILE A 79 -0.58 7.10 19.27
C ILE A 79 -1.24 7.06 20.64
N SER A 80 -0.45 7.07 21.72
CA SER A 80 -0.96 7.04 23.09
C SER A 80 -1.86 8.22 23.40
N SER A 81 -1.48 9.44 23.01
CA SER A 81 -2.30 10.65 23.20
C SER A 81 -3.59 10.61 22.37
N THR A 82 -3.51 10.14 21.12
CA THR A 82 -4.66 9.98 20.24
C THR A 82 -5.63 8.92 20.78
N MET A 83 -5.14 7.77 21.22
CA MET A 83 -5.95 6.69 21.81
C MET A 83 -6.60 7.10 23.14
N ALA A 84 -5.93 7.95 23.92
CA ALA A 84 -6.50 8.48 25.16
C ALA A 84 -7.66 9.44 24.91
N THR A 85 -7.60 10.21 23.81
CA THR A 85 -8.60 11.23 23.47
C THR A 85 -9.72 10.66 22.59
N ASN A 86 -9.43 9.64 21.77
CA ASN A 86 -10.34 9.05 20.80
C ASN A 86 -10.44 7.52 20.97
N PRO A 87 -11.42 7.02 21.73
CA PRO A 87 -11.57 5.58 21.97
C PRO A 87 -11.91 4.78 20.69
N GLU A 88 -12.54 5.40 19.69
CA GLU A 88 -12.82 4.78 18.39
C GLU A 88 -11.53 4.45 17.63
N VAL A 89 -10.54 5.34 17.67
CA VAL A 89 -9.22 5.11 17.07
C VAL A 89 -8.55 3.91 17.72
N ARG A 90 -8.63 3.80 19.05
CA ARG A 90 -8.12 2.62 19.77
C ARG A 90 -8.80 1.33 19.32
N SER A 91 -10.13 1.32 19.19
CA SER A 91 -10.86 0.15 18.72
C SER A 91 -10.46 -0.24 17.30
N LEU A 92 -10.27 0.73 16.41
CA LEU A 92 -9.86 0.52 15.03
C LEU A 92 -8.42 -0.01 14.92
N LEU A 93 -7.48 0.58 15.65
CA LEU A 93 -6.09 0.10 15.68
C LEU A 93 -6.01 -1.33 16.25
N SER A 94 -6.81 -1.63 17.27
CA SER A 94 -6.88 -2.97 17.83
C SER A 94 -7.50 -3.98 16.86
N SER A 95 -8.57 -3.63 16.13
CA SER A 95 -9.23 -4.55 15.20
C SER A 95 -8.43 -4.79 13.92
N THR A 96 -7.55 -3.86 13.55
CA THR A 96 -6.68 -3.98 12.37
C THR A 96 -5.30 -4.55 12.69
N ALA A 97 -4.99 -4.79 13.97
CA ALA A 97 -3.70 -5.33 14.40
C ALA A 97 -3.41 -6.69 13.75
N ASP A 98 -4.40 -7.58 13.63
CA ASP A 98 -4.24 -8.90 13.03
C ASP A 98 -3.85 -8.84 11.54
N VAL A 99 -4.19 -7.74 10.85
CA VAL A 99 -3.85 -7.54 9.43
C VAL A 99 -2.43 -6.99 9.29
N TRP A 100 -2.05 -6.02 10.13
CA TRP A 100 -0.78 -5.31 9.98
C TRP A 100 0.39 -5.93 10.74
N LEU A 101 0.16 -6.58 11.88
CA LEU A 101 1.23 -7.21 12.67
C LEU A 101 2.06 -8.19 11.84
N PRO A 102 1.48 -9.14 11.08
CA PRO A 102 2.27 -10.05 10.24
C PRO A 102 3.12 -9.33 9.18
N VAL A 103 2.62 -8.24 8.61
CA VAL A 103 3.33 -7.47 7.57
C VAL A 103 4.49 -6.68 8.18
N ILE A 104 4.30 -6.13 9.38
CA ILE A 104 5.30 -5.31 10.07
C ILE A 104 6.41 -6.19 10.64
N THR A 105 6.08 -7.34 11.22
CA THR A 105 7.07 -8.26 11.81
C THR A 105 7.70 -9.22 10.79
N ALA A 106 7.19 -9.26 9.56
CA ALA A 106 7.78 -10.07 8.49
C ALA A 106 9.26 -9.72 8.27
N THR A 107 10.08 -10.77 8.25
CA THR A 107 11.48 -10.77 7.85
C THR A 107 11.65 -10.34 6.39
N ALA A 108 12.88 -10.01 5.98
CA ALA A 108 13.17 -9.63 4.61
C ALA A 108 12.80 -10.75 3.59
N ASP A 109 12.97 -12.02 3.98
CA ASP A 109 12.65 -13.16 3.12
C ASP A 109 11.14 -13.40 3.03
N GLU A 110 10.41 -13.29 4.13
CA GLU A 110 8.94 -13.31 4.11
C GLU A 110 8.39 -12.16 3.26
N ARG A 111 8.99 -10.97 3.34
CA ARG A 111 8.61 -9.82 2.50
C ARG A 111 8.82 -10.05 1.01
N ARG A 112 9.85 -10.81 0.63
CA ARG A 112 10.08 -11.19 -0.78
C ARG A 112 8.99 -12.11 -1.32
N SER A 113 8.42 -12.97 -0.47
CA SER A 113 7.31 -13.86 -0.88
C SER A 113 6.03 -13.09 -1.25
N PHE A 114 5.74 -11.98 -0.56
CA PHE A 114 4.62 -11.09 -0.91
C PHE A 114 4.82 -10.40 -2.27
N ALA A 115 6.06 -10.10 -2.66
CA ALA A 115 6.37 -9.50 -3.96
C ALA A 115 6.32 -10.51 -5.11
N VAL A 116 6.72 -11.77 -4.87
CA VAL A 116 6.71 -12.85 -5.87
C VAL A 116 5.30 -13.32 -6.20
N SER A 117 4.38 -13.32 -5.23
CA SER A 117 2.98 -13.72 -5.47
C SER A 117 2.28 -12.84 -6.51
N LYS A 118 2.69 -11.58 -6.68
CA LYS A 118 2.11 -10.65 -7.67
C LYS A 118 2.43 -11.03 -9.12
N ASN A 119 3.45 -11.84 -9.36
CA ASN A 119 3.86 -12.27 -10.70
C ASN A 119 3.38 -13.68 -11.07
N SER A 120 2.73 -14.39 -10.15
CA SER A 120 2.42 -15.81 -10.30
C SER A 120 0.97 -16.09 -10.70
N ASP A 121 0.11 -15.07 -10.74
CA ASP A 121 -1.32 -15.21 -11.07
C ASP A 121 -1.61 -15.14 -12.59
N ASP A 122 -0.57 -14.97 -13.42
CA ASP A 122 -0.71 -14.75 -14.87
C ASP A 122 -0.21 -15.92 -15.75
N GLN A 123 0.11 -17.08 -15.16
CA GLN A 123 0.57 -18.25 -15.93
C GLN A 123 0.10 -19.56 -15.31
N GLN A 124 -1.16 -19.92 -15.54
CA GLN A 124 -1.61 -21.31 -15.45
C GLN A 124 -2.73 -21.60 -16.45
N GLU A 125 -2.40 -21.53 -17.74
CA GLU A 125 -3.14 -22.25 -18.78
C GLU A 125 -2.58 -23.70 -18.90
N PRO A 126 -3.44 -24.72 -18.99
CA PRO A 126 -3.03 -26.12 -18.92
C PRO A 126 -2.65 -26.64 -20.32
N HIS A 127 -1.36 -26.62 -20.65
CA HIS A 127 -0.86 -27.37 -21.80
C HIS A 127 -0.38 -28.75 -21.34
N ASP A 128 -1.24 -29.76 -21.48
CA ASP A 128 -0.85 -31.10 -21.96
C ASP A 128 -2.08 -32.01 -22.10
N LEU A 129 -2.87 -31.76 -23.14
CA LEU A 129 -3.84 -32.73 -23.66
C LEU A 129 -4.02 -32.45 -25.16
N LEU A 130 -3.19 -33.11 -25.98
CA LEU A 130 -3.46 -33.55 -27.36
C LEU A 130 -2.13 -33.94 -28.04
N LYS A 131 -1.67 -35.18 -27.83
CA LYS A 131 -0.91 -35.89 -28.87
C LYS A 131 -1.87 -36.81 -29.60
N HIS A 132 -2.14 -36.42 -30.84
CA HIS A 132 -2.96 -37.11 -31.82
C HIS A 132 -2.50 -38.55 -32.05
N GLU A 133 -3.45 -39.48 -32.02
CA GLU A 133 -3.45 -40.64 -32.90
C GLU A 133 -3.65 -40.17 -34.35
N ALA A 134 -2.81 -40.62 -35.28
CA ALA A 134 -3.17 -41.31 -36.53
C ALA A 134 -2.05 -41.23 -37.60
N SER A 135 -1.66 -42.42 -38.08
CA SER A 135 -1.14 -42.82 -39.41
C SER A 135 0.16 -42.18 -39.94
N GLU A 136 1.09 -42.84 -40.63
CA GLU A 136 1.16 -44.08 -41.44
C GLU A 136 2.42 -44.87 -41.03
N ASP A 137 2.48 -46.20 -41.07
CA ASP A 137 2.56 -47.07 -42.26
C ASP A 137 2.12 -48.52 -41.90
#